data_AF-A0A8I2G073-F1
#
_entry.id   AF-A0A8I2G073-F1
#
_cell.length_a   1.000
_cell.length_b   1.000
_cell.length_c   1.000
_cell.angle_alpha   90.00
_cell.angle_beta   90.00
_cell.angle_gamma   90.00
#
_symmetry.space_group_name_H-M   'P 1'
#
loop_
_entity.id
_entity.type
_entity.pdbx_description
1 polymer ?
#
loop_
_entity_poly.entity_id
_entity_poly.type
_entity_poly.pdbx_seq_one_letter_code
_entity_poly.pdbx_strand_id
1 'polypeptide(L)'
;MLITGKGEKPMGHQVFISYANDKGSRNNRDFQVAETIYNALEAKNIRCWMAPRDIPSGADWLEAILDAVEKSKLVVLVFSSNANQSQWVKDEISMALEKNITIIPFRIENVSPKGRLKVLKLRCQYLEAYTPPLKDHIDKLVKDVQARLGVAPQPPKSQKLIPNPFIDTIAIHDPARFIGREGEMRRLMTLLQGGSVALHGEPKVGKSSLMLHLVRNCGSEVKVIGPLDCMSLEDRDDFYEQIAEALELENSNWRTIRRALNSNRILLLVDELDTGPEQGLTHTDLTRFRAICGSNRNFKMVAVSRIPLKEVFPDTGIGSPAFNFLVPFILGSMTEGEALQLLNHPWAPDLPFFNDETCEQLLELTVFHPYKLQRAAFHRFESLADPAYDWQAGYKQDMEQMV
;
A
#
# COMPACT_ATOMS: atom_id res chain seq x y z
N MET A 1 -0.82 -44.25 20.22
CA MET A 1 -2.15 -43.91 19.69
C MET A 1 -1.94 -42.81 18.66
N LEU A 2 -1.72 -43.19 17.41
CA LEU A 2 -1.47 -42.28 16.28
C LEU A 2 -2.83 -41.93 15.69
N ILE A 3 -3.26 -40.67 15.78
CA ILE A 3 -4.46 -40.19 15.11
C ILE A 3 -4.07 -39.83 13.67
N THR A 4 -4.64 -40.59 12.76
CA THR A 4 -4.50 -40.56 11.30
C THR A 4 -4.98 -39.24 10.70
N GLY A 5 -4.10 -38.52 10.02
CA GLY A 5 -4.47 -37.49 9.04
C GLY A 5 -5.14 -38.16 7.84
N LYS A 6 -6.39 -37.77 7.55
CA LYS A 6 -7.10 -38.18 6.33
C LYS A 6 -6.31 -37.69 5.11
N GLY A 7 -5.91 -38.62 4.24
CA GLY A 7 -5.28 -38.31 2.97
C GLY A 7 -6.23 -37.54 2.05
N GLU A 8 -5.83 -36.33 1.69
CA GLU A 8 -6.37 -35.64 0.52
C GLU A 8 -5.87 -36.36 -0.74
N LYS A 9 -6.79 -36.81 -1.59
CA LYS A 9 -6.45 -37.32 -2.93
C LYS A 9 -5.71 -36.24 -3.72
N PRO A 10 -4.70 -36.57 -4.57
CA PRO A 10 -4.12 -35.58 -5.47
C PRO A 10 -5.20 -35.14 -6.47
N MET A 11 -5.72 -33.94 -6.29
CA MET A 11 -6.73 -33.36 -7.19
C MET A 11 -6.04 -32.96 -8.51
N GLY A 12 -6.48 -33.56 -9.64
CA GLY A 12 -5.89 -33.34 -10.97
C GLY A 12 -6.14 -31.94 -11.56
N HIS A 13 -5.34 -31.60 -12.58
CA HIS A 13 -5.50 -30.39 -13.40
C HIS A 13 -6.78 -30.42 -14.24
N GLN A 14 -7.28 -29.24 -14.62
CA GLN A 14 -8.54 -29.08 -15.35
C GLN A 14 -8.31 -28.65 -16.80
N VAL A 15 -7.26 -27.86 -17.05
CA VAL A 15 -6.93 -27.30 -18.36
C VAL A 15 -5.54 -27.75 -18.78
N PHE A 16 -5.42 -28.27 -19.99
CA PHE A 16 -4.13 -28.52 -20.64
C PHE A 16 -3.79 -27.38 -21.61
N ILE A 17 -2.59 -26.82 -21.54
CA ILE A 17 -2.14 -25.77 -22.45
C ILE A 17 -1.16 -26.37 -23.45
N SER A 18 -1.62 -26.53 -24.69
CA SER A 18 -0.83 -26.98 -25.84
C SER A 18 -0.22 -25.78 -26.56
N TYR A 19 1.09 -25.78 -26.77
CA TYR A 19 1.81 -24.73 -27.49
C TYR A 19 3.05 -25.32 -28.19
N ALA A 20 3.59 -24.61 -29.18
CA ALA A 20 4.81 -25.05 -29.85
C ALA A 20 6.04 -24.72 -29.00
N ASN A 21 6.71 -25.74 -28.47
CA ASN A 21 8.00 -25.61 -27.81
C ASN A 21 9.13 -25.97 -28.78
N ASP A 22 9.86 -24.98 -29.28
CA ASP A 22 11.11 -25.23 -30.01
C ASP A 22 12.28 -25.24 -29.01
N LYS A 23 12.69 -26.45 -28.64
CA LYS A 23 13.92 -26.82 -27.92
C LYS A 23 14.49 -25.73 -26.98
N GLY A 24 13.77 -25.43 -25.90
CA GLY A 24 14.36 -24.79 -24.70
C GLY A 24 14.65 -23.29 -24.79
N SER A 25 14.22 -22.60 -25.86
CA SER A 25 14.36 -21.14 -25.94
C SER A 25 13.23 -20.44 -25.17
N ARG A 26 13.54 -19.87 -24.00
CA ARG A 26 12.64 -18.97 -23.24
C ARG A 26 12.20 -17.72 -24.02
N ASN A 27 12.81 -17.46 -25.18
CA ASN A 27 12.49 -16.36 -26.09
C ASN A 27 11.43 -16.72 -27.15
N ASN A 28 10.78 -17.89 -27.05
CA ASN A 28 9.70 -18.27 -27.94
C ASN A 28 8.41 -17.52 -27.57
N ARG A 29 7.84 -16.79 -28.54
CA ARG A 29 6.57 -16.06 -28.39
C ARG A 29 5.42 -16.97 -27.95
N ASP A 30 5.36 -18.21 -28.45
CA ASP A 30 4.34 -19.19 -28.09
C ASP A 30 4.43 -19.56 -26.60
N PHE A 31 5.65 -19.70 -26.08
CA PHE A 31 5.91 -19.99 -24.66
C PHE A 31 5.49 -18.82 -23.77
N GLN A 32 5.88 -17.59 -24.11
CA GLN A 32 5.53 -16.40 -23.34
C GLN A 32 4.01 -16.22 -23.22
N VAL A 33 3.29 -16.44 -24.33
CA VAL A 33 1.82 -16.38 -24.32
C VAL A 33 1.23 -17.54 -23.51
N ALA A 34 1.74 -18.76 -23.65
CA ALA A 34 1.30 -19.91 -22.86
C ALA A 34 1.50 -19.70 -21.35
N GLU A 35 2.65 -19.15 -20.94
CA GLU A 35 2.95 -18.80 -19.55
C GLU A 35 2.02 -17.71 -19.02
N THR A 36 1.73 -16.69 -19.82
CA THR A 36 0.79 -15.63 -19.43
C THR A 36 -0.63 -16.20 -19.25
N ILE A 37 -1.07 -17.09 -20.15
CA ILE A 37 -2.37 -17.78 -20.05
C ILE A 37 -2.42 -18.66 -18.80
N TYR A 38 -1.37 -19.44 -18.53
CA TYR A 38 -1.27 -20.28 -17.35
C TYR A 38 -1.41 -19.47 -16.07
N ASN A 39 -0.62 -18.39 -15.95
CA ASN A 39 -0.66 -17.53 -14.77
C ASN A 39 -2.06 -16.87 -14.61
N ALA A 40 -2.69 -16.45 -15.71
CA ALA A 40 -4.03 -15.86 -15.68
C ALA A 40 -5.12 -16.86 -15.25
N LEU A 41 -5.03 -18.12 -15.68
CA LEU A 41 -5.97 -19.18 -15.32
C LEU A 41 -5.75 -19.67 -13.88
N GLU A 42 -4.50 -19.84 -13.45
CA GLU A 42 -4.14 -20.17 -12.06
C GLU A 42 -4.59 -19.07 -11.09
N ALA A 43 -4.47 -17.79 -11.47
CA ALA A 43 -5.00 -16.66 -10.70
C ALA A 43 -6.53 -16.72 -10.52
N LYS A 44 -7.23 -17.46 -11.37
CA LYS A 44 -8.67 -17.75 -11.26
C LYS A 44 -8.96 -19.14 -10.70
N ASN A 45 -7.95 -19.78 -10.11
CA ASN A 45 -8.05 -21.07 -9.44
C ASN A 45 -8.38 -22.25 -10.37
N ILE A 46 -8.11 -22.06 -11.66
CA ILE A 46 -8.28 -23.08 -12.69
C ILE A 46 -6.92 -23.76 -12.85
N ARG A 47 -6.85 -25.01 -12.39
CA ARG A 47 -5.60 -25.75 -12.42
C ARG A 47 -5.19 -26.07 -13.85
N CYS A 48 -4.01 -25.61 -14.23
CA CYS A 48 -3.45 -25.79 -15.56
C CYS A 48 -2.32 -26.82 -15.55
N TRP A 49 -2.04 -27.37 -16.72
CA TRP A 49 -0.89 -28.22 -16.96
C TRP A 49 -0.23 -27.81 -18.28
N MET A 50 1.09 -27.64 -18.28
CA MET A 50 1.90 -27.48 -19.48
C MET A 50 3.27 -28.16 -19.37
N ALA A 51 3.76 -28.71 -20.47
CA ALA A 51 5.14 -29.18 -20.58
C ALA A 51 6.08 -28.02 -20.95
N PRO A 52 7.30 -27.92 -20.38
CA PRO A 52 7.96 -28.88 -19.50
C PRO A 52 7.75 -28.62 -18.00
N ARG A 53 6.99 -27.57 -17.64
CA ARG A 53 6.85 -27.06 -16.27
C ARG A 53 6.28 -28.11 -15.30
N ASP A 54 5.26 -28.83 -15.74
CA ASP A 54 4.47 -29.72 -14.88
C ASP A 54 4.79 -31.21 -15.09
N ILE A 55 5.92 -31.51 -15.76
CA ILE A 55 6.44 -32.86 -15.92
C ILE A 55 7.23 -33.25 -14.65
N PRO A 56 6.85 -34.32 -13.92
CA PRO A 56 7.59 -34.75 -12.73
C PRO A 56 9.03 -35.13 -13.05
N SER A 57 9.96 -34.79 -12.16
CA SER A 57 11.38 -35.15 -12.33
C SER A 57 11.55 -36.67 -12.41
N GLY A 58 12.19 -37.15 -13.47
CA GLY A 58 12.42 -38.58 -13.72
C GLY A 58 11.24 -39.34 -14.36
N ALA A 59 10.12 -38.67 -14.68
CA ALA A 59 9.02 -39.28 -15.42
C ALA A 59 9.34 -39.42 -16.92
N ASP A 60 8.71 -40.41 -17.56
CA ASP A 60 8.66 -40.47 -19.03
C ASP A 60 7.82 -39.29 -19.54
N TRP A 61 8.44 -38.46 -20.37
CA TRP A 61 7.83 -37.23 -20.89
C TRP A 61 6.59 -37.52 -21.73
N LEU A 62 6.63 -38.57 -22.56
CA LEU A 62 5.52 -38.92 -23.44
C LEU A 62 4.33 -39.36 -22.59
N GLU A 63 4.54 -40.29 -21.66
CA GLU A 63 3.48 -40.79 -20.77
C GLU A 63 2.90 -39.68 -19.89
N ALA A 64 3.73 -38.78 -19.37
CA ALA A 64 3.27 -37.64 -18.57
C ALA A 64 2.39 -36.67 -19.37
N ILE A 65 2.74 -36.38 -20.63
CA ILE A 65 1.93 -35.52 -21.51
C ILE A 65 0.62 -36.23 -21.86
N LEU A 66 0.66 -37.52 -22.21
CA LEU A 66 -0.54 -38.29 -22.57
C LEU A 66 -1.55 -38.36 -21.41
N ASP A 67 -1.07 -38.71 -20.22
CA ASP A 67 -1.87 -38.76 -19.00
C ASP A 67 -2.45 -37.39 -18.65
N ALA A 68 -1.68 -36.32 -18.87
CA ALA A 68 -2.14 -34.96 -18.65
C ALA A 68 -3.25 -34.54 -19.62
N VAL A 69 -3.14 -34.84 -20.91
CA VAL A 69 -4.22 -34.54 -21.86
C VAL A 69 -5.48 -35.31 -21.49
N GLU A 70 -5.36 -36.62 -21.19
CA GLU A 70 -6.52 -37.47 -20.87
C GLU A 70 -7.28 -37.01 -19.61
N LYS A 71 -6.56 -36.55 -18.59
CA LYS A 71 -7.15 -36.07 -17.34
C LYS A 71 -7.77 -34.66 -17.43
N SER A 72 -7.54 -33.95 -18.53
CA SER A 72 -8.00 -32.57 -18.70
C SER A 72 -9.45 -32.51 -19.18
N LYS A 73 -10.19 -31.53 -18.65
CA LYS A 73 -11.56 -31.24 -19.11
C LYS A 73 -11.58 -30.37 -20.36
N LEU A 74 -10.52 -29.57 -20.55
CA LEU A 74 -10.40 -28.60 -21.62
C LEU A 74 -8.95 -28.47 -22.07
N VAL A 75 -8.73 -28.28 -23.37
CA VAL A 75 -7.43 -27.99 -23.97
C VAL A 75 -7.45 -26.58 -24.53
N VAL A 76 -6.51 -25.75 -24.12
CA VAL A 76 -6.22 -24.46 -24.75
C VAL A 76 -5.05 -24.65 -25.70
N LEU A 77 -5.26 -24.35 -26.98
CA LEU A 77 -4.21 -24.41 -28.00
C LEU A 77 -3.71 -23.00 -28.32
N VAL A 78 -2.46 -22.69 -27.98
CA VAL A 78 -1.79 -21.49 -28.49
C VAL A 78 -1.42 -21.74 -29.95
N PHE A 79 -2.18 -21.13 -30.85
CA PHE A 79 -2.09 -21.40 -32.28
C PHE A 79 -1.30 -20.33 -33.03
N SER A 80 -0.19 -20.76 -33.65
CA SER A 80 0.78 -19.95 -34.38
C SER A 80 1.31 -20.68 -35.63
N SER A 81 2.21 -20.05 -36.38
CA SER A 81 2.98 -20.72 -37.44
C SER A 81 3.85 -21.87 -36.91
N ASN A 82 4.37 -21.75 -35.68
CA ASN A 82 5.16 -22.78 -35.01
C ASN A 82 4.29 -23.98 -34.60
N ALA A 83 3.06 -23.72 -34.12
CA ALA A 83 2.09 -24.77 -33.79
C ALA A 83 1.71 -25.63 -35.00
N ASN A 84 1.66 -25.04 -36.20
CA ASN A 84 1.44 -25.79 -37.44
C ASN A 84 2.57 -26.77 -37.78
N GLN A 85 3.79 -26.48 -37.33
CA GLN A 85 4.98 -27.28 -37.64
C GLN A 85 5.21 -28.35 -36.58
N SER A 86 4.90 -28.05 -35.31
CA SER A 86 5.07 -28.97 -34.17
C SER A 86 4.32 -30.29 -34.36
N GLN A 87 5.04 -31.40 -34.19
CA GLN A 87 4.45 -32.74 -34.19
C GLN A 87 3.74 -33.03 -32.86
N TRP A 88 4.36 -32.62 -31.74
CA TRP A 88 3.76 -32.72 -30.40
C TRP A 88 2.38 -32.06 -30.31
N VAL A 89 2.24 -30.83 -30.82
CA VAL A 89 0.94 -30.13 -30.85
C VAL A 89 -0.09 -30.91 -31.68
N LYS A 90 0.32 -31.51 -32.82
CA LYS A 90 -0.60 -32.29 -33.64
C LYS A 90 -1.07 -33.56 -32.92
N ASP A 91 -0.20 -34.20 -32.18
CA ASP A 91 -0.49 -35.44 -31.47
C ASP A 91 -1.38 -35.17 -30.24
N GLU A 92 -1.06 -34.14 -29.44
CA GLU A 92 -1.89 -33.67 -28.32
C GLU A 92 -3.32 -33.32 -28.77
N ILE A 93 -3.44 -32.58 -29.88
CA ILE A 93 -4.74 -32.16 -30.43
C ILE A 93 -5.50 -33.35 -31.02
N SER A 94 -4.82 -34.30 -31.65
CA SER A 94 -5.47 -35.50 -32.19
C SER A 94 -6.08 -36.32 -31.05
N MET A 95 -5.32 -36.52 -29.98
CA MET A 95 -5.78 -37.23 -28.78
C MET A 95 -6.95 -36.50 -28.10
N ALA A 96 -6.87 -35.18 -27.95
CA ALA A 96 -7.97 -34.39 -27.39
C ALA A 96 -9.26 -34.56 -28.21
N LEU A 97 -9.15 -34.58 -29.55
CA LEU A 97 -10.29 -34.82 -30.44
C LEU A 97 -10.84 -36.25 -30.32
N GLU A 98 -9.98 -37.26 -30.24
CA GLU A 98 -10.38 -38.66 -30.09
C GLU A 98 -11.14 -38.91 -28.78
N LYS A 99 -10.71 -38.25 -27.71
CA LYS A 99 -11.33 -38.32 -26.38
C LYS A 99 -12.52 -37.35 -26.21
N ASN A 100 -12.90 -36.62 -27.27
CA ASN A 100 -13.94 -35.59 -27.26
C ASN A 100 -13.72 -34.50 -26.19
N ILE A 101 -12.47 -34.18 -25.89
CA ILE A 101 -12.10 -33.08 -24.99
C ILE A 101 -12.33 -31.76 -25.74
N THR A 102 -12.89 -30.77 -25.03
CA THR A 102 -13.16 -29.46 -25.62
C THR A 102 -11.85 -28.71 -25.90
N ILE A 103 -11.70 -28.21 -27.12
CA ILE A 103 -10.51 -27.45 -27.54
C ILE A 103 -10.89 -25.98 -27.76
N ILE A 104 -10.09 -25.06 -27.20
CA ILE A 104 -10.13 -23.63 -27.49
C ILE A 104 -8.86 -23.24 -28.25
N PRO A 105 -8.95 -22.97 -29.57
CA PRO A 105 -7.85 -22.40 -30.34
C PRO A 105 -7.68 -20.90 -30.02
N PHE A 106 -6.60 -20.56 -29.30
CA PHE A 106 -6.17 -19.19 -29.00
C PHE A 106 -5.13 -18.75 -30.05
N ARG A 107 -5.58 -18.00 -31.06
CA ARG A 107 -4.81 -17.71 -32.26
C ARG A 107 -4.00 -16.42 -32.11
N ILE A 108 -2.70 -16.57 -31.90
CA ILE A 108 -1.76 -15.46 -31.64
C ILE A 108 -1.12 -14.90 -32.91
N GLU A 109 -1.32 -15.57 -34.04
CA GLU A 109 -0.80 -15.19 -35.35
C GLU A 109 -1.86 -15.45 -36.44
N ASN A 110 -1.98 -14.53 -37.41
CA ASN A 110 -2.96 -14.65 -38.49
C ASN A 110 -2.49 -15.64 -39.58
N VAL A 111 -2.35 -16.92 -39.22
CA VAL A 111 -1.98 -18.03 -40.13
C VAL A 111 -3.09 -19.06 -40.22
N SER A 112 -3.22 -19.75 -41.35
CA SER A 112 -4.23 -20.81 -41.50
C SER A 112 -3.71 -22.17 -41.02
N PRO A 113 -4.53 -22.98 -40.32
CA PRO A 113 -4.21 -24.36 -39.96
C PRO A 113 -3.85 -25.22 -41.16
N LYS A 114 -2.76 -25.98 -41.03
CA LYS A 114 -2.26 -26.92 -42.03
C LYS A 114 -2.38 -28.37 -41.54
N GLY A 115 -2.39 -29.31 -42.49
CA GLY A 115 -2.43 -30.74 -42.19
C GLY A 115 -3.63 -31.14 -41.30
N ARG A 116 -3.36 -31.95 -40.27
CA ARG A 116 -4.37 -32.49 -39.34
C ARG A 116 -5.12 -31.41 -38.56
N LEU A 117 -4.51 -30.25 -38.31
CA LEU A 117 -5.14 -29.14 -37.58
C LEU A 117 -6.26 -28.44 -38.37
N LYS A 118 -6.44 -28.73 -39.68
CA LYS A 118 -7.56 -28.19 -40.48
C LYS A 118 -8.91 -28.58 -39.90
N VAL A 119 -9.02 -29.71 -39.20
CA VAL A 119 -10.26 -30.16 -38.56
C VAL A 119 -10.79 -29.15 -37.54
N LEU A 120 -9.91 -28.36 -36.91
CA LEU A 120 -10.28 -27.32 -35.95
C LEU A 120 -11.10 -26.20 -36.62
N LYS A 121 -10.89 -25.90 -37.92
CA LYS A 121 -11.72 -24.91 -38.65
C LYS A 121 -13.18 -25.32 -38.80
N LEU A 122 -13.46 -26.62 -38.80
CA LEU A 122 -14.80 -27.16 -38.97
C LEU A 122 -15.51 -27.40 -37.65
N ARG A 123 -14.76 -27.58 -36.56
CA ARG A 123 -15.28 -28.02 -35.26
C ARG A 123 -15.14 -27.01 -34.12
N CYS A 124 -14.32 -25.96 -34.28
CA CYS A 124 -14.00 -25.02 -33.20
C CYS A 124 -14.13 -23.57 -33.69
N GLN A 125 -14.68 -22.71 -32.83
CA GLN A 125 -14.57 -21.27 -32.97
C GLN A 125 -13.20 -20.82 -32.43
N TYR A 126 -12.51 -19.98 -33.19
CA TYR A 126 -11.19 -19.46 -32.84
C TYR A 126 -11.33 -18.20 -32.00
N LEU A 127 -10.52 -18.08 -30.95
CA LEU A 127 -10.32 -16.82 -30.24
C LEU A 127 -9.14 -16.11 -30.90
N GLU A 128 -9.44 -15.10 -31.70
CA GLU A 128 -8.43 -14.31 -32.42
C GLU A 128 -7.73 -13.35 -31.44
N ALA A 129 -6.43 -13.54 -31.24
CA ALA A 129 -5.59 -12.85 -30.24
C ALA A 129 -4.29 -12.28 -30.84
N TYR A 130 -4.30 -11.99 -32.14
CA TYR A 130 -3.16 -11.41 -32.86
C TYR A 130 -3.18 -9.87 -32.91
N THR A 131 -4.20 -9.21 -32.34
CA THR A 131 -4.31 -7.76 -32.20
C THR A 131 -3.88 -7.31 -30.79
N PRO A 132 -3.08 -6.23 -30.63
CA PRO A 132 -2.81 -5.65 -29.31
C PRO A 132 -4.04 -4.91 -28.73
N PRO A 133 -4.20 -4.84 -27.39
CA PRO A 133 -3.35 -5.43 -26.36
C PRO A 133 -3.71 -6.90 -26.07
N LEU A 134 -2.69 -7.75 -25.89
CA LEU A 134 -2.86 -9.19 -25.64
C LEU A 134 -3.68 -9.48 -24.37
N LYS A 135 -3.59 -8.61 -23.36
CA LYS A 135 -4.30 -8.73 -22.09
C LYS A 135 -5.81 -8.89 -22.25
N ASP A 136 -6.44 -8.09 -23.12
CA ASP A 136 -7.89 -8.13 -23.35
C ASP A 136 -8.34 -9.47 -23.96
N HIS A 137 -7.50 -10.06 -24.81
CA HIS A 137 -7.76 -11.36 -25.42
C HIS A 137 -7.62 -12.49 -24.39
N ILE A 138 -6.64 -12.40 -23.49
CA ILE A 138 -6.48 -13.34 -22.38
C ILE A 138 -7.67 -13.25 -21.41
N ASP A 139 -8.15 -12.04 -21.10
CA ASP A 139 -9.33 -11.88 -20.24
C ASP A 139 -10.60 -12.51 -20.87
N LYS A 140 -10.75 -12.43 -22.20
CA LYS A 140 -11.81 -13.16 -22.92
C LYS A 140 -11.63 -14.68 -22.82
N LEU A 141 -10.40 -15.16 -23.01
CA LEU A 141 -10.08 -16.59 -22.88
C LEU A 141 -10.43 -17.11 -21.48
N VAL A 142 -10.05 -16.37 -20.43
CA VAL A 142 -10.34 -16.74 -19.04
C VAL A 142 -11.86 -16.85 -18.81
N LYS A 143 -12.64 -15.89 -19.32
CA LYS A 143 -14.12 -15.93 -19.22
C LYS A 143 -14.70 -17.15 -19.95
N ASP A 144 -14.21 -17.46 -21.14
CA ASP A 144 -14.67 -18.61 -21.93
C ASP A 144 -14.34 -19.94 -21.23
N VAL A 145 -13.15 -20.05 -20.64
CA VAL A 145 -12.73 -21.24 -19.88
C VAL A 145 -13.59 -21.38 -18.61
N GLN A 146 -13.84 -20.31 -17.87
CA GLN A 146 -14.72 -20.32 -16.70
C GLN A 146 -16.14 -20.80 -17.03
N ALA A 147 -16.72 -20.25 -18.11
CA ALA A 147 -18.05 -20.63 -18.58
C ALA A 147 -18.14 -22.12 -18.94
N ARG A 148 -17.12 -22.66 -19.63
CA ARG A 148 -17.09 -24.07 -20.05
C ARG A 148 -16.80 -25.05 -18.93
N LEU A 149 -16.08 -24.62 -17.89
CA LEU A 149 -15.83 -25.45 -16.69
C LEU A 149 -16.97 -25.37 -15.66
N GLY A 150 -18.01 -24.56 -15.91
CA GLY A 150 -19.11 -24.35 -14.97
C GLY A 150 -18.68 -23.64 -13.68
N VAL A 151 -17.55 -22.91 -13.73
CA VAL A 151 -17.03 -22.14 -12.61
C VAL A 151 -17.69 -20.77 -12.69
N ALA A 152 -18.58 -20.45 -11.74
CA ALA A 152 -19.15 -19.11 -11.62
C ALA A 152 -18.00 -18.08 -11.60
N PRO A 153 -18.13 -16.90 -12.25
CA PRO A 153 -17.09 -15.88 -12.24
C PRO A 153 -16.83 -15.46 -10.80
N GLN A 154 -15.82 -16.08 -10.18
CA GLN A 154 -15.38 -15.69 -8.86
C GLN A 154 -14.57 -14.39 -9.01
N PRO A 155 -14.74 -13.42 -8.10
CA PRO A 155 -13.85 -12.27 -8.05
C PRO A 155 -12.39 -12.76 -8.02
N PRO A 156 -11.45 -12.05 -8.66
CA PRO A 156 -10.04 -12.45 -8.69
C PRO A 156 -9.61 -12.85 -7.28
N LYS A 157 -9.07 -14.06 -7.15
CA LYS A 157 -8.47 -14.46 -5.89
C LYS A 157 -7.32 -13.53 -5.65
N SER A 158 -7.39 -12.80 -4.56
CA SER A 158 -6.22 -12.26 -3.90
C SER A 158 -5.19 -13.39 -3.86
N GLN A 159 -4.07 -13.22 -4.58
CA GLN A 159 -2.81 -13.77 -4.11
C GLN A 159 -2.77 -13.48 -2.61
N LYS A 160 -2.24 -14.39 -1.77
CA LYS A 160 -1.96 -14.03 -0.38
C LYS A 160 -1.08 -12.77 -0.43
N LEU A 161 -1.71 -11.60 -0.33
CA LEU A 161 -1.04 -10.32 -0.24
C LEU A 161 -0.34 -10.44 1.08
N ILE A 162 0.98 -10.63 1.01
CA ILE A 162 1.82 -10.33 2.15
C ILE A 162 1.48 -8.86 2.45
N PRO A 163 0.78 -8.57 3.56
CA PRO A 163 0.30 -7.22 3.79
C PRO A 163 1.53 -6.33 3.91
N ASN A 164 1.62 -5.31 3.07
CA ASN A 164 2.76 -4.41 3.07
C ASN A 164 2.88 -3.77 4.46
N PRO A 165 4.04 -3.87 5.14
CA PRO A 165 4.18 -3.32 6.48
C PRO A 165 4.27 -1.80 6.48
N PHE A 166 4.51 -1.15 5.33
CA PHE A 166 4.79 0.28 5.21
C PHE A 166 3.59 1.10 4.72
N ILE A 167 2.44 0.95 5.40
CA ILE A 167 1.17 1.57 4.97
C ILE A 167 0.85 2.92 5.60
N ASP A 168 1.62 3.37 6.59
CA ASP A 168 1.35 4.61 7.32
C ASP A 168 1.61 5.86 6.46
N THR A 169 0.57 6.38 5.82
CA THR A 169 0.61 7.63 5.05
C THR A 169 0.04 8.83 5.80
N ILE A 170 -0.61 8.57 6.94
CA ILE A 170 -1.25 9.56 7.82
C ILE A 170 -0.59 9.56 9.21
N ALA A 171 -1.11 10.37 10.13
CA ALA A 171 -0.65 10.39 11.51
C ALA A 171 -0.74 9.00 12.15
N ILE A 172 0.36 8.57 12.77
CA ILE A 172 0.47 7.23 13.35
C ILE A 172 -0.18 7.24 14.72
N HIS A 173 -1.22 6.41 14.90
CA HIS A 173 -1.89 6.24 16.19
C HIS A 173 -1.40 5.00 16.94
N ASP A 174 -0.93 3.97 16.24
CA ASP A 174 -0.47 2.73 16.87
C ASP A 174 0.95 2.91 17.45
N PRO A 175 1.15 2.75 18.79
CA PRO A 175 2.47 2.90 19.38
C PRO A 175 3.47 1.83 18.97
N ALA A 176 3.03 0.66 18.48
CA ALA A 176 3.96 -0.33 17.93
C ALA A 176 4.57 0.12 16.58
N ARG A 177 3.90 1.04 15.88
CA ARG A 177 4.31 1.56 14.55
C ARG A 177 5.00 2.92 14.64
N PHE A 178 4.92 3.60 15.78
CA PHE A 178 5.58 4.88 16.02
C PHE A 178 7.04 4.65 16.46
N ILE A 179 7.94 4.58 15.48
CA ILE A 179 9.37 4.28 15.71
C ILE A 179 10.17 5.54 16.00
N GLY A 180 11.07 5.41 17.00
CA GLY A 180 12.01 6.45 17.39
C GLY A 180 11.31 7.62 18.11
N ARG A 181 11.93 8.79 18.02
CA ARG A 181 11.46 10.04 18.61
C ARG A 181 11.42 10.06 20.14
N GLU A 182 12.03 9.10 20.83
CA GLU A 182 12.06 9.14 22.31
C GLU A 182 12.91 10.29 22.84
N GLY A 183 13.94 10.70 22.09
CA GLY A 183 14.73 11.90 22.38
C GLY A 183 13.89 13.17 22.27
N GLU A 184 13.18 13.32 21.16
CA GLU A 184 12.30 14.44 20.85
C GLU A 184 11.13 14.51 21.82
N MET A 185 10.49 13.38 22.14
CA MET A 185 9.42 13.31 23.12
C MET A 185 9.90 13.76 24.51
N ARG A 186 11.06 13.29 24.97
CA ARG A 186 11.64 13.72 26.25
C ARG A 186 11.94 15.22 26.27
N ARG A 187 12.50 15.75 25.18
CA ARG A 187 12.77 17.19 25.06
C ARG A 187 11.48 18.01 25.03
N LEU A 188 10.47 17.56 24.28
CA LEU A 188 9.16 18.21 24.19
C LEU A 188 8.48 18.26 25.55
N MET A 189 8.44 17.14 26.28
CA MET A 189 7.93 17.06 27.65
C MET A 189 8.69 17.99 28.61
N THR A 190 10.02 18.07 28.48
CA THR A 190 10.85 18.98 29.29
C THR A 190 10.50 20.44 29.03
N LEU A 191 10.32 20.84 27.76
CA LEU A 191 9.89 22.19 27.42
C LEU A 191 8.49 22.51 27.92
N LEU A 192 7.58 21.53 27.87
CA LEU A 192 6.21 21.67 28.35
C LEU A 192 6.11 21.89 29.86
N GLN A 193 7.10 21.42 30.65
CA GLN A 193 7.20 21.79 32.06
C GLN A 193 7.40 23.30 32.22
N GLY A 194 8.25 23.91 31.39
CA GLY A 194 8.58 25.34 31.43
C GLY A 194 7.53 26.25 30.80
N GLY A 195 6.90 25.86 29.69
CA GLY A 195 6.02 26.74 28.92
C GLY A 195 5.25 26.02 27.83
N SER A 196 4.56 26.78 26.98
CA SER A 196 3.88 26.24 25.80
C SER A 196 4.90 26.09 24.64
N VAL A 197 4.61 25.24 23.66
CA VAL A 197 5.55 24.88 22.59
C VAL A 197 4.92 25.07 21.21
N ALA A 198 5.69 25.60 20.27
CA ALA A 198 5.35 25.60 18.84
C ALA A 198 6.20 24.55 18.12
N LEU A 199 5.58 23.44 17.73
CA LEU A 199 6.19 22.38 16.94
C LEU A 199 6.16 22.76 15.46
N HIS A 200 7.33 22.91 14.85
CA HIS A 200 7.44 23.20 13.43
C HIS A 200 8.45 22.29 12.74
N GLY A 201 8.31 22.14 11.42
CA GLY A 201 9.15 21.24 10.63
C GLY A 201 8.51 20.92 9.29
N GLU A 202 9.25 20.23 8.44
CA GLU A 202 8.83 19.91 7.08
C GLU A 202 7.48 19.16 7.03
N PRO A 203 6.70 19.30 5.94
CA PRO A 203 5.47 18.54 5.75
C PRO A 203 5.71 17.03 5.88
N LYS A 204 4.80 16.32 6.56
CA LYS A 204 4.86 14.87 6.77
C LYS A 204 6.10 14.34 7.52
N VAL A 205 6.85 15.19 8.23
CA VAL A 205 7.96 14.74 9.12
C VAL A 205 7.49 14.05 10.41
N GLY A 206 6.17 13.93 10.61
CA GLY A 206 5.58 13.25 11.76
C GLY A 206 5.18 14.16 12.93
N LYS A 207 4.92 15.45 12.68
CA LYS A 207 4.50 16.41 13.71
C LYS A 207 3.20 15.99 14.40
N SER A 208 2.14 15.69 13.64
CA SER A 208 0.86 15.24 14.17
C SER A 208 0.98 13.90 14.89
N SER A 209 1.79 12.95 14.38
CA SER A 209 2.10 11.71 15.09
C SER A 209 2.76 11.99 16.45
N LEU A 210 3.80 12.83 16.50
CA LEU A 210 4.47 13.19 17.75
C LEU A 210 3.51 13.84 18.75
N MET A 211 2.63 14.73 18.29
CA MET A 211 1.60 15.36 19.10
C MET A 211 0.56 14.35 19.64
N LEU A 212 0.08 13.42 18.83
CA LEU A 212 -0.84 12.37 19.28
C LEU A 212 -0.21 11.48 20.35
N HIS A 213 1.07 11.13 20.18
CA HIS A 213 1.81 10.33 21.15
C HIS A 213 2.16 11.09 22.43
N LEU A 214 2.19 12.43 22.40
CA LEU A 214 2.35 13.27 23.59
C LEU A 214 1.20 13.07 24.59
N VAL A 215 -0.04 12.97 24.09
CA VAL A 215 -1.25 12.78 24.92
C VAL A 215 -1.13 11.55 25.81
N ARG A 216 -0.55 10.47 25.29
CA ARG A 216 -0.36 9.21 26.03
C ARG A 216 0.63 9.31 27.17
N ASN A 217 1.57 10.26 27.09
CA ASN A 217 2.56 10.51 28.11
C ASN A 217 2.13 11.58 29.12
N CYS A 218 0.94 12.16 28.93
CA CYS A 218 0.34 13.08 29.89
C CYS A 218 -0.30 12.30 31.05
N GLY A 219 -0.11 12.79 32.27
CA GLY A 219 -0.77 12.20 33.44
C GLY A 219 -2.28 12.39 33.40
N SER A 220 -3.03 11.48 34.03
CA SER A 220 -4.50 11.50 34.07
C SER A 220 -5.12 12.76 34.67
N GLU A 221 -4.33 13.56 35.40
CA GLU A 221 -4.75 14.84 35.98
C GLU A 221 -4.79 16.00 34.96
N VAL A 222 -4.20 15.82 33.77
CA VAL A 222 -4.17 16.84 32.73
C VAL A 222 -5.34 16.61 31.77
N LYS A 223 -6.26 17.57 31.70
CA LYS A 223 -7.33 17.55 30.70
C LYS A 223 -6.75 17.99 29.36
N VAL A 224 -6.72 17.09 28.39
CA VAL A 224 -6.25 17.38 27.03
C VAL A 224 -7.43 17.86 26.18
N ILE A 225 -7.23 18.96 25.46
CA ILE A 225 -8.19 19.51 24.49
C ILE A 225 -7.54 19.43 23.11
N GLY A 226 -8.24 18.83 22.15
CA GLY A 226 -7.75 18.62 20.79
C GLY A 226 -7.17 17.23 20.52
N PRO A 227 -6.44 17.04 19.41
CA PRO A 227 -5.96 18.09 18.50
C PRO A 227 -7.09 18.82 17.76
N LEU A 228 -7.05 20.15 17.79
CA LEU A 228 -7.92 21.02 17.00
C LEU A 228 -7.25 21.27 15.67
N ASP A 229 -7.80 20.75 14.58
CA ASP A 229 -7.26 20.92 13.24
C ASP A 229 -7.73 22.25 12.63
N CYS A 230 -6.81 23.23 12.57
CA CYS A 230 -7.11 24.55 12.03
C CYS A 230 -7.49 24.52 10.55
N MET A 231 -7.09 23.51 9.78
CA MET A 231 -7.46 23.42 8.37
C MET A 231 -8.94 23.07 8.18
N SER A 232 -9.51 22.32 9.13
CA SER A 232 -10.89 21.86 9.09
C SER A 232 -11.92 22.83 9.67
N LEU A 233 -11.48 23.95 10.25
CA LEU A 233 -12.38 24.92 10.88
C LEU A 233 -13.25 25.62 9.84
N GLU A 234 -14.51 25.91 10.19
CA GLU A 234 -15.38 26.76 9.38
C GLU A 234 -14.99 28.24 9.52
N ASP A 235 -14.74 28.69 10.75
CA ASP A 235 -14.29 30.03 11.08
C ASP A 235 -13.68 30.12 12.50
N ARG A 236 -13.42 31.35 12.95
CA ARG A 236 -12.87 31.65 14.27
C ARG A 236 -13.80 31.22 15.40
N ASP A 237 -15.11 31.30 15.22
CA ASP A 237 -16.07 30.99 16.27
C ASP A 237 -16.19 29.47 16.46
N ASP A 238 -16.13 28.68 15.38
CA ASP A 238 -16.00 27.21 15.41
C ASP A 238 -14.79 26.76 16.27
N PHE A 239 -13.63 27.42 16.12
CA PHE A 239 -12.47 27.15 16.97
C PHE A 239 -12.76 27.28 18.48
N TYR A 240 -13.52 28.31 18.88
CA TYR A 240 -13.89 28.51 20.28
C TYR A 240 -15.02 27.57 20.72
N GLU A 241 -15.91 27.17 19.81
CA GLU A 241 -16.95 26.17 20.04
C GLU A 241 -16.32 24.81 20.35
N GLN A 242 -15.37 24.33 19.55
CA GLN A 242 -14.68 23.07 19.81
C GLN A 242 -13.95 23.06 21.16
N ILE A 243 -13.34 24.18 21.57
CA ILE A 243 -12.73 24.32 22.91
C ILE A 243 -13.80 24.25 24.00
N ALA A 244 -14.93 24.91 23.81
CA ALA A 244 -16.01 24.95 24.78
C ALA A 244 -16.69 23.59 24.94
N GLU A 245 -16.90 22.87 23.84
CA GLU A 245 -17.41 21.49 23.82
C GLU A 245 -16.47 20.53 24.55
N ALA A 246 -15.17 20.57 24.24
CA ALA A 246 -14.18 19.76 24.94
C ALA A 246 -14.10 20.06 26.45
N LEU A 247 -14.46 21.28 26.84
CA LEU A 247 -14.56 21.71 28.22
C LEU A 247 -15.92 21.47 28.88
N GLU A 248 -16.91 20.98 28.13
CA GLU A 248 -18.29 20.76 28.57
C GLU A 248 -18.95 22.05 29.08
N LEU A 249 -18.75 23.16 28.35
CA LEU A 249 -19.30 24.48 28.70
C LEU A 249 -20.63 24.75 27.98
N GLU A 250 -21.51 25.51 28.64
CA GLU A 250 -22.81 25.90 28.08
C GLU A 250 -22.72 26.90 26.91
N ASN A 251 -21.59 27.58 26.74
CA ASN A 251 -21.37 28.55 25.67
C ASN A 251 -19.88 28.71 25.32
N SER A 252 -19.62 29.10 24.08
CA SER A 252 -18.30 29.35 23.49
C SER A 252 -17.74 30.75 23.75
N ASN A 253 -18.35 31.52 24.66
CA ASN A 253 -17.86 32.87 24.91
C ASN A 253 -16.47 32.83 25.57
N TRP A 254 -15.60 33.77 25.19
CA TRP A 254 -14.23 33.82 25.70
C TRP A 254 -14.15 33.95 27.23
N ARG A 255 -15.10 34.62 27.89
CA ARG A 255 -15.08 34.81 29.35
C ARG A 255 -15.28 33.48 30.07
N THR A 256 -16.18 32.63 29.59
CA THR A 256 -16.48 31.29 30.12
C THR A 256 -15.29 30.37 29.87
N ILE A 257 -14.80 30.32 28.63
CA ILE A 257 -13.61 29.55 28.25
C ILE A 257 -12.41 29.95 29.10
N ARG A 258 -12.10 31.25 29.19
CA ARG A 258 -10.98 31.78 29.99
C ARG A 258 -11.07 31.35 31.45
N ARG A 259 -12.26 31.37 32.07
CA ARG A 259 -12.46 30.93 33.46
C ARG A 259 -12.14 29.44 33.61
N ALA A 260 -12.63 28.61 32.70
CA ALA A 260 -12.37 27.18 32.68
C ALA A 260 -10.89 26.86 32.45
N LEU A 261 -10.25 27.52 31.49
CA LEU A 261 -8.83 27.38 31.18
C LEU A 261 -7.92 27.82 32.36
N ASN A 262 -8.33 28.81 33.14
CA ASN A 262 -7.58 29.27 34.31
C ASN A 262 -7.71 28.38 35.55
N SER A 263 -8.78 27.58 35.64
CA SER A 263 -9.10 26.82 36.85
C SER A 263 -8.64 25.36 36.79
N ASN A 264 -8.19 24.89 35.62
CA ASN A 264 -7.89 23.49 35.35
C ASN A 264 -6.44 23.30 34.89
N ARG A 265 -5.93 22.07 35.04
CA ARG A 265 -4.66 21.64 34.43
C ARG A 265 -4.97 21.17 33.01
N ILE A 266 -4.61 21.97 32.02
CA ILE A 266 -5.04 21.76 30.63
C ILE A 266 -3.84 21.75 29.70
N LEU A 267 -3.87 20.83 28.74
CA LEU A 267 -3.02 20.84 27.57
C LEU A 267 -3.89 21.06 26.32
N LEU A 268 -3.74 22.21 25.69
CA LEU A 268 -4.40 22.53 24.42
C LEU A 268 -3.52 22.14 23.25
N LEU A 269 -4.03 21.29 22.37
CA LEU A 269 -3.36 20.83 21.16
C LEU A 269 -4.01 21.48 19.94
N VAL A 270 -3.22 22.19 19.14
CA VAL A 270 -3.67 22.85 17.92
C VAL A 270 -2.81 22.35 16.76
N ASP A 271 -3.42 21.69 15.78
CA ASP A 271 -2.76 21.25 14.56
C ASP A 271 -2.94 22.28 13.44
N GLU A 272 -2.02 22.27 12.47
CA GLU A 272 -2.04 23.14 11.29
C GLU A 272 -2.27 24.64 11.58
N LEU A 273 -1.71 25.19 12.67
CA LEU A 273 -1.97 26.58 13.07
C LEU A 273 -1.60 27.62 11.99
N ASP A 274 -0.76 27.28 11.02
CA ASP A 274 -0.49 28.12 9.85
C ASP A 274 -1.70 28.38 8.94
N THR A 275 -2.72 27.52 8.93
CA THR A 275 -3.98 27.74 8.21
C THR A 275 -4.97 28.57 9.02
N GLY A 276 -4.73 28.74 10.32
CA GLY A 276 -5.59 29.49 11.22
C GLY A 276 -5.98 30.91 10.75
N PRO A 277 -5.05 31.72 10.20
CA PRO A 277 -5.38 33.03 9.65
C PRO A 277 -6.41 33.00 8.51
N GLU A 278 -6.42 31.94 7.68
CA GLU A 278 -7.40 31.77 6.60
C GLU A 278 -8.81 31.54 7.16
N GLN A 279 -8.89 30.89 8.33
CA GLN A 279 -10.13 30.66 9.08
C GLN A 279 -10.48 31.80 10.06
N GLY A 280 -9.78 32.93 9.98
CA GLY A 280 -10.07 34.13 10.77
C GLY A 280 -9.46 34.17 12.17
N LEU A 281 -8.54 33.26 12.52
CA LEU A 281 -7.74 33.38 13.74
C LEU A 281 -6.73 34.52 13.60
N THR A 282 -6.62 35.33 14.65
CA THR A 282 -5.80 36.55 14.62
C THR A 282 -4.74 36.58 15.73
N HIS A 283 -3.84 37.56 15.66
CA HIS A 283 -2.89 37.86 16.72
C HIS A 283 -3.57 38.14 18.07
N THR A 284 -4.80 38.66 18.06
CA THR A 284 -5.59 38.89 19.28
C THR A 284 -5.97 37.58 19.97
N ASP A 285 -6.27 36.53 19.19
CA ASP A 285 -6.61 35.20 19.72
C ASP A 285 -5.39 34.53 20.37
N LEU A 286 -4.21 34.63 19.76
CA LEU A 286 -2.97 34.17 20.41
C LEU A 286 -2.63 34.98 21.68
N THR A 287 -2.89 36.29 21.67
CA THR A 287 -2.69 37.15 22.85
C THR A 287 -3.57 36.72 24.02
N ARG A 288 -4.80 36.26 23.74
CA ARG A 288 -5.73 35.71 24.73
C ARG A 288 -5.16 34.45 25.40
N PHE A 289 -4.62 33.50 24.65
CA PHE A 289 -3.97 32.29 25.22
C PHE A 289 -2.66 32.62 25.95
N ARG A 290 -1.87 33.56 25.44
CA ARG A 290 -0.69 34.07 26.14
C ARG A 290 -1.03 34.62 27.53
N ALA A 291 -2.13 35.36 27.65
CA ALA A 291 -2.58 35.90 28.94
C ALA A 291 -3.00 34.78 29.92
N ILE A 292 -3.55 33.67 29.42
CA ILE A 292 -3.84 32.48 30.23
C ILE A 292 -2.54 31.83 30.72
N CYS A 293 -1.55 31.62 29.84
CA CYS A 293 -0.26 31.07 30.24
C CYS A 293 0.42 31.90 31.35
N GLY A 294 0.26 33.22 31.33
CA GLY A 294 0.76 34.11 32.36
C GLY A 294 0.02 34.03 33.71
N SER A 295 -1.25 33.62 33.71
CA SER A 295 -2.09 33.56 34.92
C SER A 295 -2.29 32.14 35.47
N ASN A 296 -2.19 31.10 34.63
CA ASN A 296 -2.26 29.70 35.00
C ASN A 296 -1.04 28.95 34.48
N ARG A 297 -0.10 28.62 35.38
CA ARG A 297 1.11 27.83 35.04
C ARG A 297 0.81 26.39 34.62
N ASN A 298 -0.39 25.88 34.94
CA ASN A 298 -0.83 24.54 34.59
C ASN A 298 -1.58 24.48 33.24
N PHE A 299 -1.84 25.63 32.60
CA PHE A 299 -2.29 25.66 31.21
C PHE A 299 -1.07 25.63 30.30
N LYS A 300 -1.04 24.67 29.39
CA LYS A 300 0.00 24.49 28.38
C LYS A 300 -0.66 24.38 27.01
N MET A 301 0.06 24.82 25.99
CA MET A 301 -0.39 24.73 24.60
C MET A 301 0.72 24.14 23.74
N VAL A 302 0.35 23.24 22.83
CA VAL A 302 1.21 22.75 21.75
C VAL A 302 0.54 23.16 20.44
N ALA A 303 1.21 24.03 19.70
CA ALA A 303 0.78 24.43 18.36
C ALA A 303 1.69 23.77 17.32
N VAL A 304 1.10 23.08 16.35
CA VAL A 304 1.83 22.49 15.24
C VAL A 304 1.69 23.39 14.01
N SER A 305 2.77 23.59 13.29
CA SER A 305 2.75 24.36 12.05
C SER A 305 3.78 23.87 11.03
N ARG A 306 3.53 24.12 9.74
CA ARG A 306 4.50 23.87 8.65
C ARG A 306 5.61 24.92 8.60
N ILE A 307 5.31 26.16 9.00
CA ILE A 307 6.24 27.30 8.95
C ILE A 307 6.40 27.95 10.34
N PRO A 308 7.46 28.73 10.58
CA PRO A 308 7.62 29.44 11.85
C PRO A 308 6.44 30.39 12.13
N LEU A 309 5.95 30.44 13.38
CA LEU A 309 4.78 31.28 13.74
C LEU A 309 4.97 32.78 13.51
N LYS A 310 6.21 33.26 13.45
CA LYS A 310 6.53 34.66 13.06
C LYS A 310 6.15 34.99 11.62
N GLU A 311 6.07 33.98 10.75
CA GLU A 311 5.67 34.11 9.34
C GLU A 311 4.16 33.95 9.19
N VAL A 312 3.55 33.11 10.03
CA VAL A 312 2.08 32.94 10.11
C VAL A 312 1.41 34.20 10.67
N PHE A 313 1.93 34.71 11.78
CA PHE A 313 1.41 35.88 12.48
C PHE A 313 2.48 36.97 12.46
N PRO A 314 2.50 37.84 11.44
CA PRO A 314 3.50 38.89 11.34
C PRO A 314 3.44 39.82 12.56
N ASP A 315 4.62 40.32 12.96
CA ASP A 315 4.73 41.22 14.09
C ASP A 315 3.98 42.52 13.80
N THR A 316 3.12 42.91 14.74
CA THR A 316 2.37 44.17 14.65
C THR A 316 3.23 45.38 15.00
N GLY A 317 4.46 45.16 15.52
CA GLY A 317 5.39 46.20 15.96
C GLY A 317 4.98 46.87 17.27
N ILE A 318 3.93 46.37 17.93
CA ILE A 318 3.39 46.91 19.19
C ILE A 318 3.49 45.83 20.28
N GLY A 319 4.44 46.00 21.20
CA GLY A 319 4.67 45.07 22.31
C GLY A 319 5.41 43.79 21.88
N SER A 320 5.49 42.79 22.76
CA SER A 320 6.09 41.50 22.39
C SER A 320 5.11 40.68 21.54
N PRO A 321 5.56 39.92 20.53
CA PRO A 321 4.70 39.12 19.67
C PRO A 321 3.76 38.18 20.42
N ALA A 322 2.55 37.97 19.90
CA ALA A 322 1.53 37.16 20.58
C ALA A 322 1.96 35.72 20.76
N PHE A 323 2.79 35.18 19.87
CA PHE A 323 3.30 33.81 19.92
C PHE A 323 4.53 33.63 20.82
N ASN A 324 5.07 34.68 21.45
CA ASN A 324 6.33 34.60 22.21
C ASN A 324 6.27 33.69 23.46
N PHE A 325 5.08 33.25 23.86
CA PHE A 325 4.88 32.24 24.92
C PHE A 325 5.05 30.80 24.43
N LEU A 326 5.13 30.60 23.12
CA LEU A 326 5.34 29.32 22.45
C LEU A 326 6.83 29.17 22.12
N VAL A 327 7.51 28.29 22.85
CA VAL A 327 8.91 27.98 22.59
C VAL A 327 9.01 27.18 21.29
N PRO A 328 9.81 27.59 20.30
CA PRO A 328 9.94 26.85 19.05
C PRO A 328 10.64 25.51 19.26
N PHE A 329 10.07 24.46 18.68
CA PHE A 329 10.64 23.12 18.61
C PHE A 329 10.68 22.68 17.14
N ILE A 330 11.89 22.46 16.62
CA ILE A 330 12.11 21.97 15.26
C ILE A 330 12.09 20.44 15.27
N LEU A 331 11.17 19.84 14.54
CA LEU A 331 11.18 18.41 14.23
C LEU A 331 11.84 18.18 12.87
N GLY A 332 12.99 17.51 12.88
CA GLY A 332 13.75 17.15 11.67
C GLY A 332 13.53 15.70 11.24
N SER A 333 14.32 15.25 10.26
CA SER A 333 14.40 13.85 9.84
C SER A 333 14.76 12.90 11.00
N MET A 334 14.57 11.59 10.77
CA MET A 334 14.98 10.55 11.72
C MET A 334 16.50 10.41 11.73
N THR A 335 17.04 9.83 12.78
CA THR A 335 18.41 9.33 12.78
C THR A 335 18.52 8.06 11.95
N GLU A 336 19.74 7.70 11.54
CA GLU A 336 20.00 6.45 10.80
C GLU A 336 19.51 5.21 11.56
N GLY A 337 19.77 5.14 12.88
CA GLY A 337 19.32 4.03 13.72
C GLY A 337 17.79 3.88 13.76
N GLU A 338 17.07 5.00 13.88
CA GLU A 338 15.60 5.00 13.87
C GLU A 338 15.05 4.62 12.48
N ALA A 339 15.70 5.09 11.41
CA ALA A 339 15.31 4.77 10.04
C ALA A 339 15.50 3.28 9.73
N LEU A 340 16.62 2.68 10.16
CA LEU A 340 16.86 1.23 10.07
C LEU A 340 15.84 0.44 10.89
N GLN A 341 15.51 0.90 12.09
CA GLN A 341 14.49 0.26 12.92
C GLN A 341 13.10 0.28 12.24
N LEU A 342 12.76 1.38 11.55
CA LEU A 342 11.54 1.46 10.75
C LEU A 342 11.57 0.47 9.59
N LEU A 343 12.67 0.39 8.83
CA LEU A 343 12.82 -0.56 7.72
C LEU A 343 12.77 -2.02 8.17
N ASN A 344 13.19 -2.31 9.40
CA ASN A 344 13.06 -3.62 10.02
C ASN A 344 11.64 -3.93 10.53
N HIS A 345 10.70 -2.99 10.42
CA HIS A 345 9.26 -3.18 10.65
C HIS A 345 8.94 -4.13 11.83
N PRO A 346 9.36 -3.80 13.08
CA PRO A 346 9.30 -4.70 14.22
C PRO A 346 7.88 -5.15 14.60
N TRP A 347 6.85 -4.44 14.13
CA TRP A 347 5.44 -4.81 14.28
C TRP A 347 5.00 -5.98 13.37
N ALA A 348 5.82 -6.40 12.41
CA ALA A 348 5.51 -7.48 11.48
C ALA A 348 6.72 -8.41 11.23
N PRO A 349 7.22 -9.11 12.27
CA PRO A 349 8.48 -9.87 12.22
C PRO A 349 8.45 -11.08 11.28
N ASP A 350 7.26 -11.55 10.88
CA ASP A 350 7.09 -12.70 9.99
C ASP A 350 7.29 -12.33 8.50
N LEU A 351 7.49 -11.05 8.19
CA LEU A 351 7.63 -10.53 6.84
C LEU A 351 9.09 -10.53 6.35
N PRO A 352 9.32 -10.55 5.03
CA PRO A 352 10.67 -10.52 4.48
C PRO A 352 11.37 -9.19 4.78
N PHE A 353 12.60 -9.28 5.30
CA PHE A 353 13.47 -8.13 5.52
C PHE A 353 14.18 -7.69 4.23
N PHE A 354 14.51 -6.41 4.16
CA PHE A 354 15.42 -5.90 3.14
C PHE A 354 16.86 -6.31 3.46
N ASN A 355 17.68 -6.51 2.42
CA ASN A 355 19.13 -6.67 2.59
C ASN A 355 19.80 -5.31 2.84
N ASP A 356 21.03 -5.34 3.35
CA ASP A 356 21.78 -4.13 3.72
C ASP A 356 21.91 -3.15 2.56
N GLU A 357 22.20 -3.63 1.34
CA GLU A 357 22.30 -2.81 0.14
C GLU A 357 20.98 -2.08 -0.19
N THR A 358 19.83 -2.76 -0.07
CA THR A 358 18.53 -2.12 -0.28
C THR A 358 18.25 -1.08 0.81
N CYS A 359 18.60 -1.37 2.06
CA CYS A 359 18.47 -0.40 3.16
C CYS A 359 19.29 0.86 2.88
N GLU A 360 20.57 0.72 2.51
CA GLU A 360 21.43 1.86 2.16
C GLU A 360 20.84 2.71 1.03
N GLN A 361 20.38 2.07 -0.04
CA GLN A 361 19.72 2.76 -1.17
C GLN A 361 18.47 3.55 -0.74
N LEU A 362 17.63 2.97 0.12
CA LEU A 362 16.41 3.64 0.61
C LEU A 362 16.75 4.83 1.52
N LEU A 363 17.77 4.69 2.36
CA LEU A 363 18.22 5.75 3.26
C LEU A 363 18.82 6.92 2.48
N GLU A 364 19.69 6.65 1.51
CA GLU A 364 20.29 7.67 0.65
C GLU A 364 19.23 8.44 -0.16
N LEU A 365 18.26 7.71 -0.74
CA LEU A 365 17.19 8.30 -1.54
C LEU A 365 16.28 9.25 -0.75
N THR A 366 16.04 8.95 0.52
CA THR A 366 15.00 9.60 1.33
C THR A 366 15.55 10.62 2.31
N VAL A 367 16.87 10.63 2.51
CA VAL A 367 17.59 11.51 3.45
C VAL A 367 16.95 11.43 4.85
N PHE A 368 16.63 10.20 5.26
CA PHE A 368 16.02 9.87 6.56
C PHE A 368 14.67 10.54 6.86
N HIS A 369 13.98 11.10 5.85
CA HIS A 369 12.68 11.70 6.06
C HIS A 369 11.60 10.61 6.27
N PRO A 370 10.87 10.58 7.40
CA PRO A 370 9.99 9.46 7.76
C PRO A 370 8.98 9.07 6.68
N TYR A 371 8.20 10.03 6.17
CA TYR A 371 7.20 9.75 5.12
C TYR A 371 7.83 9.25 3.82
N LYS A 372 8.90 9.89 3.34
CA LYS A 372 9.61 9.48 2.11
C LYS A 372 10.16 8.07 2.26
N LEU A 373 10.74 7.76 3.42
CA LEU A 373 11.23 6.42 3.75
C LEU A 373 10.11 5.39 3.76
N GLN A 374 8.98 5.69 4.41
CA GLN A 374 7.81 4.83 4.41
C GLN A 374 7.29 4.54 2.99
N ARG A 375 7.19 5.56 2.13
CA ARG A 375 6.73 5.39 0.74
C ARG A 375 7.73 4.64 -0.12
N ALA A 376 9.01 4.96 -0.02
CA ALA A 376 10.06 4.24 -0.76
C ALA A 376 10.10 2.76 -0.35
N ALA A 377 10.04 2.48 0.96
CA ALA A 377 9.96 1.13 1.50
C ALA A 377 8.69 0.40 1.05
N PHE A 378 7.53 1.07 1.04
CA PHE A 378 6.28 0.52 0.52
C PHE A 378 6.44 0.02 -0.92
N HIS A 379 6.88 0.88 -1.84
CA HIS A 379 7.03 0.50 -3.24
C HIS A 379 8.11 -0.58 -3.42
N ARG A 380 9.21 -0.49 -2.67
CA ARG A 380 10.27 -1.50 -2.71
C ARG A 380 9.76 -2.85 -2.24
N PHE A 381 8.92 -2.88 -1.20
CA PHE A 381 8.31 -4.11 -0.70
C PHE A 381 7.34 -4.72 -1.71
N GLU A 382 6.55 -3.92 -2.44
CA GLU A 382 5.69 -4.41 -3.54
C GLU A 382 6.51 -5.12 -4.63
N SER A 383 7.72 -4.64 -4.92
CA SER A 383 8.61 -5.29 -5.90
C SER A 383 9.10 -6.68 -5.48
N LEU A 384 9.01 -7.02 -4.19
CA LEU A 384 9.30 -8.39 -3.71
C LEU A 384 8.19 -9.38 -4.09
N ALA A 385 6.94 -8.90 -4.17
CA ALA A 385 5.79 -9.71 -4.58
C ALA A 385 5.64 -9.74 -6.11
N ASP A 386 5.91 -8.62 -6.79
CA ASP A 386 5.91 -8.49 -8.25
C ASP A 386 7.26 -7.95 -8.76
N PRO A 387 8.18 -8.83 -9.19
CA PRO A 387 9.48 -8.41 -9.73
C PRO A 387 9.39 -7.53 -11.00
N ALA A 388 8.25 -7.48 -11.68
CA ALA A 388 8.04 -6.60 -12.83
C ALA A 388 7.62 -5.18 -12.43
N TYR A 389 7.34 -4.94 -11.14
CA TYR A 389 6.95 -3.63 -10.63
C TYR A 389 8.14 -2.68 -10.53
N ASP A 390 8.07 -1.57 -11.27
CA ASP A 390 9.03 -0.46 -11.15
C ASP A 390 8.71 0.39 -9.91
N TRP A 391 9.34 0.01 -8.79
CA TRP A 391 9.13 0.68 -7.52
C TRP A 391 9.66 2.12 -7.49
N GLN A 392 10.68 2.44 -8.28
CA GLN A 392 11.23 3.79 -8.33
C GLN A 392 10.29 4.74 -9.05
N ALA A 393 9.67 4.27 -10.15
CA ALA A 393 8.62 5.02 -10.83
C ALA A 393 7.40 5.26 -9.91
N GLY A 394 6.98 4.23 -9.16
CA GLY A 394 5.91 4.35 -8.17
C GLY A 394 6.22 5.38 -7.08
N TYR A 395 7.40 5.29 -6.46
CA TYR A 395 7.83 6.26 -5.46
C TYR A 395 7.88 7.69 -6.01
N LYS A 396 8.39 7.87 -7.23
CA LYS A 396 8.47 9.19 -7.87
C LYS A 396 7.07 9.80 -8.06
N GLN A 397 6.09 9.01 -8.48
CA GLN A 397 4.71 9.47 -8.64
C GLN A 397 4.12 9.97 -7.31
N ASP A 398 4.39 9.29 -6.20
CA ASP A 398 3.95 9.71 -4.87
C ASP A 398 4.63 10.99 -4.38
N MET A 399 5.90 11.19 -4.74
CA MET A 399 6.62 12.42 -4.39
C MET A 399 6.11 13.63 -5.18
N GLU A 400 5.67 13.43 -6.43
CA GLU A 400 5.02 14.48 -7.23
C GLU A 400 3.67 14.91 -6.63
N GLN A 401 2.94 14.00 -5.97
CA GLN A 401 1.68 14.28 -5.26
C GLN A 401 1.86 14.81 -3.83
N MET A 402 3.10 14.83 -3.32
CA MET A 402 3.41 15.31 -1.96
C MET A 402 3.50 16.84 -1.88
N VAL A 403 3.72 17.52 -3.02
CA VAL A 403 3.96 18.97 -3.12
C VAL A 403 2.69 19.79 -2.97
#